data_AF-A0A1S3NX70-F1
#
_entry.id   AF-A0A1S3NX70-F1
#
_cell.length_a   1.000
_cell.length_b   1.000
_cell.length_c   1.000
_cell.angle_alpha   90.00
_cell.angle_beta   90.00
_cell.angle_gamma   90.00
#
_symmetry.space_group_name_H-M   'P 1'
#
loop_
_entity.id
_entity.type
_entity.pdbx_description
1 polymer ?
#
loop_
_entity_poly.entity_id
_entity_poly.type
_entity_poly.pdbx_seq_one_letter_code
_entity_poly.pdbx_strand_id
1 'polypeptide(L)'
;MTAKSSLLKVILLGDGGVGKSSLMNRYVTNKFDTHLFHTIGVEFLNKDLEVDSRLVTMQIWDTAGQERFRSLRTPFYRGSDCCLLTFSVDDNQSFHNLANWKKEFIYYADVKEPEKFPFVVLGNKVDVTERQVSAEDAQQWCRDNGNHPYYETSAKDSTNVAIAFEEAVRNVLAMEERADHLIPTDTVNLHRKPRSSASCC
;
A
#
# COMPACT_ATOMS: atom_id res chain seq x y z
N MET A 1 -20.50 -17.41 13.12
CA MET A 1 -20.25 -16.41 12.06
C MET A 1 -18.82 -16.60 11.62
N THR A 2 -18.58 -17.23 10.48
CA THR A 2 -17.22 -17.43 9.94
C THR A 2 -16.66 -16.06 9.57
N ALA A 3 -15.55 -15.66 10.20
CA ALA A 3 -14.85 -14.43 9.84
C ALA A 3 -14.52 -14.49 8.34
N LYS A 4 -15.06 -13.54 7.58
CA LYS A 4 -14.74 -13.39 6.16
C LYS A 4 -13.28 -12.94 6.09
N SER A 5 -12.39 -13.81 5.62
CA SER A 5 -10.99 -13.45 5.37
C SER A 5 -10.96 -12.43 4.22
N SER A 6 -10.40 -11.25 4.49
CA SER A 6 -10.22 -10.20 3.49
C SER A 6 -8.92 -10.44 2.72
N LEU A 7 -8.99 -10.39 1.39
CA LEU A 7 -7.82 -10.37 0.51
C LEU A 7 -7.43 -8.92 0.25
N LEU A 8 -6.22 -8.52 0.63
CA LEU A 8 -5.71 -7.16 0.42
C LEU A 8 -4.55 -7.16 -0.57
N LYS A 9 -4.69 -6.39 -1.65
CA LYS A 9 -3.65 -6.17 -2.65
C LYS A 9 -2.77 -4.99 -2.26
N VAL A 10 -1.53 -5.27 -1.89
CA VAL A 10 -0.51 -4.27 -1.53
C VAL A 10 0.56 -4.24 -2.62
N ILE A 11 0.82 -3.07 -3.21
CA ILE A 11 1.83 -2.93 -4.28
C ILE A 11 3.04 -2.13 -3.82
N LEU A 12 4.25 -2.59 -4.18
CA LEU A 12 5.52 -1.90 -3.92
C LEU A 12 5.94 -1.11 -5.16
N LEU A 13 6.13 0.20 -5.03
CA LEU A 13 6.62 1.09 -6.09
C LEU A 13 7.86 1.86 -5.63
N GLY A 14 8.71 2.24 -6.58
CA GLY A 14 10.00 2.89 -6.30
C GLY A 14 11.05 2.53 -7.33
N ASP A 15 12.17 3.24 -7.31
CA ASP A 15 13.25 3.08 -8.29
C ASP A 15 13.87 1.67 -8.30
N GLY A 16 14.62 1.36 -9.36
CA GLY A 16 15.39 0.13 -9.42
C GLY A 16 16.45 0.09 -8.31
N GLY A 17 16.61 -1.04 -7.62
CA GLY A 17 17.68 -1.21 -6.64
C GLY A 17 17.42 -0.63 -5.24
N VAL A 18 16.26 0.00 -5.00
CA VAL A 18 15.88 0.48 -3.65
C VAL A 18 15.54 -0.66 -2.66
N GLY A 19 15.34 -1.89 -3.16
CA GLY A 19 15.14 -3.08 -2.33
C GLY A 19 13.70 -3.55 -2.17
N LYS A 20 12.78 -3.20 -3.08
CA LYS A 20 11.37 -3.66 -3.08
C LYS A 20 11.24 -5.19 -2.98
N SER A 21 11.90 -5.92 -3.88
CA SER A 21 11.92 -7.40 -3.88
C SER A 21 12.53 -7.95 -2.59
N SER A 22 13.59 -7.31 -2.08
CA SER A 22 14.22 -7.70 -0.81
C SER A 22 13.29 -7.51 0.38
N LEU A 23 12.50 -6.41 0.42
CA LEU A 23 11.51 -6.16 1.46
C LEU A 23 10.38 -7.19 1.42
N MET A 24 9.83 -7.47 0.23
CA MET A 24 8.82 -8.52 0.04
C MET A 24 9.35 -9.88 0.51
N ASN A 25 10.53 -10.28 0.04
CA ASN A 25 11.14 -11.56 0.41
C ASN A 25 11.46 -11.65 1.92
N ARG A 26 11.98 -10.56 2.50
CA ARG A 26 12.24 -10.48 3.94
C ARG A 26 10.95 -10.66 4.73
N TYR A 27 9.88 -9.97 4.36
CA TYR A 27 8.63 -10.03 5.10
C TYR A 27 7.92 -11.38 4.98
N VAL A 28 7.90 -11.98 3.78
CA VAL A 28 7.18 -13.23 3.52
C VAL A 28 7.99 -14.45 3.97
N THR A 29 9.28 -14.50 3.63
CA THR A 29 10.11 -15.70 3.78
C THR A 29 11.16 -15.61 4.88
N ASN A 30 11.32 -14.43 5.49
CA ASN A 30 12.39 -14.13 6.43
C ASN A 30 13.81 -14.40 5.87
N LYS A 31 13.99 -14.21 4.56
CA LYS A 31 15.28 -14.35 3.87
C LYS A 31 15.69 -13.05 3.23
N PHE A 32 17.00 -12.84 3.16
CA PHE A 32 17.62 -11.76 2.41
C PHE A 32 18.69 -12.35 1.50
N ASP A 33 18.69 -11.94 0.24
CA ASP A 33 19.64 -12.37 -0.78
C ASP A 33 20.33 -11.12 -1.35
N THR A 34 21.65 -11.11 -1.28
CA THR A 34 22.51 -10.03 -1.79
C THR A 34 22.60 -10.02 -3.31
N HIS A 35 22.21 -11.11 -3.99
CA HIS A 35 22.37 -11.31 -5.43
C HIS A 35 21.04 -11.25 -6.20
N LEU A 36 20.04 -10.56 -5.67
CA LEU A 36 18.78 -10.33 -6.39
C LEU A 36 19.02 -9.52 -7.66
N PHE A 37 18.62 -10.09 -8.80
CA PHE A 37 18.63 -9.41 -10.09
C PHE A 37 17.52 -8.37 -10.19
N HIS A 38 17.61 -7.48 -11.19
CA HIS A 38 16.55 -6.51 -11.46
C HIS A 38 15.25 -7.20 -11.87
N THR A 39 14.14 -6.88 -11.20
CA THR A 39 12.79 -7.28 -11.62
C THR A 39 12.47 -6.68 -12.99
N ILE A 40 12.15 -7.53 -13.95
CA ILE A 40 11.80 -7.14 -15.33
C ILE A 40 10.29 -6.87 -15.47
N GLY A 41 9.46 -7.58 -14.69
CA GLY A 41 8.00 -7.47 -14.74
C GLY A 41 7.40 -7.24 -13.36
N VAL A 42 6.52 -8.15 -12.98
CA VAL A 42 5.77 -8.11 -11.73
C VAL A 42 5.72 -9.51 -11.15
N GLU A 43 5.96 -9.62 -9.84
CA GLU A 43 5.84 -10.86 -9.08
C GLU A 43 4.96 -10.58 -7.85
N PHE A 44 4.29 -11.60 -7.33
CA PHE A 44 3.55 -11.45 -6.08
C PHE A 44 3.72 -12.65 -5.16
N LEU A 45 3.62 -12.38 -3.86
CA LEU A 45 3.59 -13.39 -2.81
C LEU A 45 2.38 -13.15 -1.90
N ASN A 46 1.83 -14.23 -1.36
CA ASN A 46 0.78 -14.16 -0.36
C ASN A 46 1.35 -14.33 1.05
N LYS A 47 0.78 -13.64 2.02
CA LYS A 47 1.04 -13.83 3.44
C LYS A 47 -0.26 -13.69 4.22
N ASP A 48 -0.64 -14.73 4.94
CA ASP A 48 -1.72 -14.66 5.91
C ASP A 48 -1.20 -14.04 7.22
N LEU A 49 -1.98 -13.12 7.78
CA LEU A 49 -1.66 -12.45 9.03
C LEU A 49 -2.93 -12.06 9.80
N GLU A 50 -2.75 -11.84 11.10
CA GLU A 50 -3.79 -11.30 11.96
C GLU A 50 -3.36 -9.89 12.40
N VAL A 51 -4.21 -8.90 12.12
CA VAL A 51 -3.98 -7.49 12.50
C VAL A 51 -5.22 -7.01 13.23
N ASP A 52 -5.05 -6.52 14.46
CA ASP A 52 -6.15 -6.04 15.32
C ASP A 52 -7.32 -7.04 15.42
N SER A 53 -6.99 -8.33 15.62
CA SER A 53 -7.93 -9.46 15.68
C SER A 53 -8.72 -9.74 14.39
N ARG A 54 -8.26 -9.22 13.24
CA ARG A 54 -8.82 -9.50 11.92
C ARG A 54 -7.85 -10.34 11.10
N LEU A 55 -8.34 -11.47 10.58
CA LEU A 55 -7.59 -12.34 9.69
C LEU A 55 -7.62 -11.81 8.25
N VAL A 56 -6.44 -11.60 7.69
CA VAL A 56 -6.25 -11.01 6.36
C VAL A 56 -5.27 -11.86 5.56
N THR A 57 -5.54 -12.03 4.27
CA THR A 57 -4.54 -12.52 3.31
C THR A 57 -4.00 -11.32 2.55
N MET A 58 -2.74 -10.99 2.76
CA MET A 58 -2.07 -9.93 2.01
C MET A 58 -1.44 -10.52 0.75
N GLN A 59 -1.80 -9.98 -0.42
CA GLN A 59 -1.14 -10.24 -1.69
C GLN A 59 -0.20 -9.07 -1.99
N ILE A 60 1.10 -9.32 -1.88
CA ILE A 60 2.16 -8.32 -2.02
C ILE A 60 2.70 -8.38 -3.44
N TRP A 61 2.59 -7.29 -4.18
CA TRP A 61 3.02 -7.16 -5.57
C TRP A 61 4.34 -6.40 -5.65
N ASP A 62 5.43 -7.09 -5.98
CA ASP A 62 6.71 -6.49 -6.34
C ASP A 62 6.73 -6.08 -7.82
N THR A 63 7.31 -4.92 -8.11
CA THR A 63 7.28 -4.33 -9.47
C THR A 63 8.65 -3.88 -9.96
N ALA A 64 8.84 -3.91 -11.28
CA ALA A 64 10.03 -3.37 -11.92
C ALA A 64 10.21 -1.86 -11.68
N GLY A 65 11.32 -1.48 -11.03
CA GLY A 65 11.64 -0.08 -10.74
C GLY A 65 12.29 0.69 -11.90
N GLN A 66 12.70 0.00 -12.97
CA GLN A 66 13.33 0.68 -14.13
C GLN A 66 12.25 1.26 -15.05
N GLU A 67 12.46 2.47 -15.54
CA GLU A 67 11.53 3.16 -16.44
C GLU A 67 11.25 2.36 -17.72
N ARG A 68 12.27 1.70 -18.28
CA ARG A 68 12.15 0.89 -19.50
C ARG A 68 11.16 -0.28 -19.38
N PHE A 69 10.75 -0.64 -18.17
CA PHE A 69 9.78 -1.70 -17.88
C PHE A 69 8.42 -1.17 -17.41
N ARG A 70 8.16 0.14 -17.53
CA ARG A 70 6.90 0.78 -17.11
C ARG A 70 5.66 0.11 -17.71
N SER A 71 5.68 -0.21 -19.00
CA SER A 71 4.56 -0.88 -19.68
C SER A 71 4.26 -2.28 -19.15
N LEU A 72 5.21 -2.92 -18.47
CA LEU A 72 5.04 -4.24 -17.86
C LEU A 72 4.46 -4.17 -16.44
N ARG A 73 4.61 -3.04 -15.72
CA ARG A 73 4.11 -2.90 -14.34
C ARG A 73 2.75 -2.20 -14.22
N THR A 74 2.49 -1.18 -15.03
CA THR A 74 1.31 -0.32 -14.85
C THR A 74 -0.04 -1.04 -15.01
N PRO A 75 -0.19 -2.11 -15.82
CA PRO A 75 -1.44 -2.88 -15.86
C PRO A 75 -1.83 -3.51 -14.51
N PHE A 76 -0.86 -3.70 -13.62
CA PHE A 76 -1.08 -4.34 -12.32
C PHE A 76 -1.43 -3.35 -11.21
N TYR A 77 -1.50 -2.04 -11.48
CA TYR A 77 -1.79 -1.05 -10.43
C TYR A 77 -3.27 -1.05 -10.04
N ARG A 78 -4.17 -1.32 -11.00
CA ARG A 78 -5.61 -1.31 -10.77
C ARG A 78 -6.02 -2.34 -9.71
N GLY A 79 -6.94 -1.93 -8.84
CA GLY A 79 -7.45 -2.74 -7.75
C GLY A 79 -6.45 -2.97 -6.61
N SER A 80 -5.38 -2.17 -6.53
CA SER A 80 -4.54 -2.17 -5.33
C SER A 80 -5.27 -1.47 -4.20
N ASP A 81 -5.23 -2.05 -3.01
CA ASP A 81 -5.86 -1.51 -1.81
C ASP A 81 -4.91 -0.56 -1.07
N CYS A 82 -3.59 -0.80 -1.16
CA CYS A 82 -2.55 0.07 -0.60
C CYS A 82 -1.31 0.12 -1.50
N CYS A 83 -0.59 1.24 -1.47
CA CYS A 83 0.68 1.42 -2.18
C CYS A 83 1.82 1.75 -1.21
N LEU A 84 2.86 0.92 -1.22
CA LEU A 84 4.12 1.13 -0.51
C LEU A 84 5.09 1.88 -1.42
N LEU A 85 5.26 3.18 -1.19
CA LEU A 85 6.21 4.01 -1.91
C LEU A 85 7.60 3.86 -1.26
N THR A 86 8.54 3.27 -1.99
CA THR A 86 9.84 2.85 -1.46
C THR A 86 10.96 3.65 -2.10
N PHE A 87 11.84 4.21 -1.27
CA PHE A 87 13.12 4.79 -1.68
C PHE A 87 14.24 4.16 -0.85
N SER A 88 15.49 4.50 -1.18
CA SER A 88 16.67 4.06 -0.45
C SER A 88 17.33 5.24 0.25
N VAL A 89 17.68 5.12 1.53
CA VAL A 89 18.24 6.25 2.29
C VAL A 89 19.64 6.66 1.84
N ASP A 90 20.33 5.78 1.11
CA ASP A 90 21.61 6.00 0.43
C ASP A 90 21.45 6.46 -1.04
N ASP A 91 20.24 6.78 -1.49
CA ASP A 91 19.97 7.22 -2.86
C ASP A 91 18.99 8.41 -2.87
N ASN A 92 19.55 9.62 -2.96
CA ASN A 92 18.77 10.85 -2.97
C ASN A 92 17.83 10.95 -4.20
N GLN A 93 18.23 10.39 -5.35
CA GLN A 93 17.40 10.44 -6.56
C GLN A 93 16.13 9.60 -6.38
N SER A 94 16.26 8.42 -5.76
CA SER A 94 15.12 7.56 -5.47
C SER A 94 14.08 8.24 -4.56
N PHE A 95 14.53 9.07 -3.61
CA PHE A 95 13.67 9.88 -2.76
C PHE A 95 12.93 10.97 -3.54
N HIS A 96 13.64 11.73 -4.37
CA HIS A 96 13.03 12.75 -5.23
C HIS A 96 11.98 12.16 -6.18
N ASN A 97 12.20 10.92 -6.64
CA ASN A 97 11.29 10.23 -7.54
C ASN A 97 9.98 9.75 -6.88
N LEU A 98 9.84 9.79 -5.55
CA LEU A 98 8.59 9.41 -4.86
C LEU A 98 7.36 10.16 -5.40
N ALA A 99 7.51 11.46 -5.71
CA ALA A 99 6.43 12.26 -6.28
C ALA A 99 5.99 11.75 -7.66
N ASN A 100 6.93 11.27 -8.47
CA ASN A 100 6.65 10.69 -9.78
C ASN A 100 5.96 9.33 -9.65
N TRP A 101 6.42 8.48 -8.72
CA TRP A 101 5.79 7.20 -8.41
C TRP A 101 4.36 7.35 -7.91
N LYS A 102 4.11 8.29 -6.98
CA LYS A 102 2.76 8.58 -6.48
C LYS A 102 1.84 9.03 -7.62
N LYS A 103 2.28 9.96 -8.46
CA LYS A 103 1.50 10.44 -9.63
C LYS A 103 1.22 9.34 -10.63
N GLU A 104 2.23 8.51 -10.95
CA GLU A 104 2.08 7.37 -11.85
C GLU A 104 1.06 6.37 -11.31
N PHE A 105 1.15 6.03 -10.02
CA PHE A 105 0.21 5.13 -9.38
C PHE A 105 -1.22 5.65 -9.48
N ILE A 106 -1.46 6.89 -9.04
CA ILE A 106 -2.79 7.50 -9.07
C ILE A 106 -3.42 7.43 -10.46
N TYR A 107 -2.64 7.73 -11.50
CA TYR A 107 -3.09 7.71 -12.88
C TYR A 107 -3.45 6.30 -13.38
N TYR A 108 -2.54 5.33 -13.26
CA TYR A 108 -2.74 3.99 -13.82
C TYR A 108 -3.59 3.06 -12.95
N ALA A 109 -3.65 3.29 -11.63
CA ALA A 109 -4.58 2.60 -10.75
C ALA A 109 -6.02 3.14 -10.87
N ASP A 110 -6.23 4.29 -11.54
CA ASP A 110 -7.53 4.96 -11.66
C ASP A 110 -8.13 5.29 -10.28
N VAL A 111 -7.30 5.89 -9.41
CA VAL A 111 -7.68 6.23 -8.03
C VAL A 111 -8.60 7.45 -8.04
N LYS A 112 -9.87 7.23 -7.70
CA LYS A 112 -10.90 8.29 -7.70
C LYS A 112 -10.70 9.35 -6.63
N GLU A 113 -10.22 8.94 -5.45
CA GLU A 113 -10.02 9.83 -4.29
C GLU A 113 -8.57 9.71 -3.78
N PRO A 114 -7.59 10.35 -4.46
CA PRO A 114 -6.17 10.18 -4.14
C PRO A 114 -5.77 10.59 -2.72
N GLU A 115 -6.48 11.56 -2.13
CA GLU A 115 -6.27 12.02 -0.76
C GLU A 115 -6.71 11.02 0.32
N LYS A 116 -7.56 10.05 -0.05
CA LYS A 116 -8.03 8.99 0.86
C LYS A 116 -7.34 7.65 0.63
N PHE A 117 -6.70 7.48 -0.52
CA PHE A 117 -6.02 6.23 -0.85
C PHE A 117 -4.84 5.99 0.10
N PRO A 118 -4.70 4.80 0.70
CA PRO A 118 -3.65 4.55 1.66
C PRO A 118 -2.30 4.37 0.96
N PHE A 119 -1.39 5.29 1.25
CA PHE A 119 0.03 5.16 0.93
C PHE A 119 0.83 5.00 2.23
N VAL A 120 1.91 4.23 2.16
CA VAL A 120 2.94 4.17 3.22
C VAL A 120 4.28 4.39 2.56
N VAL A 121 5.14 5.19 3.18
CA VAL A 121 6.46 5.54 2.65
C VAL A 121 7.54 4.77 3.38
N LEU A 122 8.42 4.10 2.63
CA LEU A 122 9.50 3.28 3.14
C LEU A 122 10.85 3.87 2.74
N GLY A 123 11.63 4.30 3.73
CA GLY A 123 13.04 4.65 3.57
C GLY A 123 13.90 3.42 3.86
N ASN A 124 14.24 2.67 2.82
CA ASN A 124 14.93 1.39 2.97
C ASN A 124 16.46 1.54 3.07
N LYS A 125 17.13 0.46 3.49
CA LYS A 125 18.58 0.33 3.68
C LYS A 125 19.13 1.19 4.81
N VAL A 126 18.38 1.33 5.90
CA VAL A 126 18.85 2.11 7.07
C VAL A 126 20.05 1.50 7.80
N ASP A 127 20.43 0.27 7.44
CA ASP A 127 21.68 -0.38 7.87
C ASP A 127 22.96 0.23 7.26
N VAL A 128 22.83 1.09 6.25
CA VAL A 128 23.98 1.79 5.64
C VAL A 128 24.42 2.98 6.48
N THR A 129 25.73 3.24 6.50
CA THR A 129 26.32 4.38 7.24
C THR A 129 26.27 5.67 6.43
N GLU A 130 26.43 5.59 5.11
CA GLU A 130 26.51 6.75 4.21
C GLU A 130 25.13 7.11 3.66
N ARG A 131 24.31 7.73 4.52
CA ARG A 131 22.97 8.18 4.14
C ARG A 131 23.03 9.48 3.33
N GLN A 132 22.18 9.57 2.31
CA GLN A 132 21.98 10.76 1.49
C GLN A 132 20.65 11.48 1.80
N VAL A 133 19.72 10.81 2.49
CA VAL A 133 18.41 11.34 2.87
C VAL A 133 18.24 11.27 4.39
N SER A 134 17.97 12.42 5.00
CA SER A 134 17.70 12.52 6.44
C SER A 134 16.30 12.01 6.78
N ALA A 135 16.11 11.56 8.02
CA ALA A 135 14.80 11.15 8.49
C ALA A 135 13.82 12.34 8.51
N GLU A 136 14.33 13.53 8.85
CA GLU A 136 13.59 14.77 8.93
C GLU A 136 13.04 15.19 7.56
N ASP A 137 13.86 15.13 6.50
CA ASP A 137 13.44 15.45 5.13
C ASP A 137 12.37 14.47 4.64
N ALA A 138 12.55 13.17 4.90
CA ALA A 138 11.59 12.15 4.51
C ALA A 138 10.26 12.33 5.24
N GLN A 139 10.28 12.59 6.55
CA GLN A 139 9.09 12.88 7.34
C GLN A 139 8.39 14.17 6.87
N GLN A 140 9.16 15.21 6.55
CA GLN A 140 8.61 16.47 6.02
C GLN A 140 7.90 16.24 4.69
N TRP A 141 8.52 15.49 3.77
CA TRP A 141 7.88 15.11 2.52
C TRP A 141 6.57 14.34 2.74
N CYS A 142 6.56 13.40 3.69
CA CYS A 142 5.35 12.64 4.01
C CYS A 142 4.21 13.53 4.52
N ARG A 143 4.51 14.51 5.39
CA ARG A 143 3.54 15.51 5.87
C ARG A 143 2.98 16.33 4.72
N ASP A 144 3.84 16.88 3.88
CA ASP A 144 3.47 17.80 2.81
C ASP A 144 2.71 17.12 1.65
N ASN A 145 2.87 15.80 1.50
CA ASN A 145 2.31 15.06 0.36
C ASN A 145 1.12 14.18 0.72
N GLY A 146 0.44 14.42 1.84
CA GLY A 146 -0.78 13.68 2.24
C GLY A 146 -0.72 13.04 3.62
N ASN A 147 0.26 13.43 4.45
CA ASN A 147 0.45 12.94 5.81
C ASN A 147 0.55 11.40 5.90
N HIS A 148 1.35 10.82 5.00
CA HIS A 148 1.54 9.37 4.93
C HIS A 148 2.40 8.84 6.09
N PRO A 149 2.11 7.64 6.62
CA PRO A 149 3.04 6.98 7.54
C PRO A 149 4.39 6.73 6.88
N TYR A 150 5.46 6.95 7.65
CA TYR A 150 6.85 6.78 7.22
C TYR A 150 7.56 5.76 8.11
N TYR A 151 8.24 4.80 7.49
CA TYR A 151 9.08 3.83 8.18
C TYR A 151 10.47 3.76 7.58
N GLU A 152 11.46 3.81 8.46
CA GLU A 152 12.84 3.49 8.14
C GLU A 152 13.04 1.99 8.23
N THR A 153 13.29 1.34 7.10
CA THR A 153 13.37 -0.12 7.01
C THR A 153 14.75 -0.60 6.61
N SER A 154 15.09 -1.82 7.00
CA SER A 154 16.16 -2.57 6.35
C SER A 154 15.71 -3.99 6.06
N ALA A 155 15.64 -4.33 4.78
CA ALA A 155 15.43 -5.70 4.35
C ALA A 155 16.58 -6.64 4.79
N LYS A 156 17.79 -6.08 5.03
CA LYS A 156 18.99 -6.85 5.37
C LYS A 156 18.91 -7.38 6.79
N ASP A 157 18.66 -6.50 7.77
CA ASP A 157 18.61 -6.86 9.20
C ASP A 157 17.17 -7.00 9.76
N SER A 158 16.16 -6.75 8.94
CA SER A 158 14.71 -6.82 9.26
C SER A 158 14.15 -5.62 10.03
N THR A 159 14.93 -4.55 10.23
CA THR A 159 14.47 -3.33 10.92
C THR A 159 13.17 -2.81 10.31
N ASN A 160 12.14 -2.69 11.15
CA ASN A 160 10.79 -2.18 10.85
C ASN A 160 10.04 -2.82 9.67
N VAL A 161 10.53 -3.91 9.07
CA VAL A 161 9.90 -4.50 7.90
C VAL A 161 8.47 -4.97 8.22
N ALA A 162 8.29 -5.77 9.28
CA ALA A 162 6.97 -6.27 9.63
C ALA A 162 5.98 -5.15 9.97
N ILE A 163 6.42 -4.19 10.77
CA ILE A 163 5.61 -3.04 11.21
C ILE A 163 5.09 -2.23 10.02
N ALA A 164 5.95 -1.99 9.02
CA ALA A 164 5.58 -1.25 7.83
C ALA A 164 4.49 -1.94 6.99
N PHE A 165 4.58 -3.27 6.80
CA PHE A 165 3.56 -4.03 6.09
C PHE A 165 2.26 -4.15 6.89
N GLU A 166 2.33 -4.28 8.22
CA GLU A 166 1.14 -4.30 9.09
C GLU A 166 0.44 -2.93 9.13
N GLU A 167 1.18 -1.81 9.05
CA GLU A 167 0.59 -0.47 8.93
C GLU A 167 -0.24 -0.35 7.64
N ALA A 168 0.23 -0.92 6.53
CA ALA A 168 -0.54 -0.93 5.28
C ALA A 168 -1.91 -1.63 5.46
N VAL A 169 -1.95 -2.74 6.19
CA VAL A 169 -3.21 -3.44 6.52
C VAL A 169 -4.08 -2.56 7.41
N ARG A 170 -3.53 -2.00 8.49
CA ARG A 170 -4.30 -1.13 9.42
C ARG A 170 -4.94 0.04 8.70
N ASN A 171 -4.23 0.68 7.76
CA ASN A 171 -4.76 1.80 6.99
C ASN A 171 -5.89 1.40 6.05
N VAL A 172 -5.79 0.26 5.37
CA VAL A 172 -6.87 -0.24 4.51
C VAL A 172 -8.11 -0.57 5.35
N LEU A 173 -7.94 -1.31 6.45
CA LEU A 173 -9.04 -1.66 7.34
C LEU A 173 -9.74 -0.42 7.92
N ALA A 174 -8.98 0.59 8.34
CA ALA A 174 -9.53 1.85 8.83
C ALA A 174 -10.29 2.62 7.74
N MET A 175 -9.87 2.53 6.47
CA MET A 175 -10.59 3.14 5.34
C MET A 175 -11.91 2.42 5.08
N GLU A 176 -11.91 1.08 5.06
CA GLU A 176 -13.11 0.25 4.88
C GLU A 176 -14.14 0.52 5.97
N GLU A 177 -13.72 0.57 7.24
CA GLU A 177 -14.61 0.89 8.36
C GLU A 177 -15.27 2.26 8.16
N ARG A 178 -14.51 3.29 7.77
CA ARG A 178 -15.09 4.63 7.51
C ARG A 178 -16.10 4.61 6.36
N ALA A 179 -15.87 3.79 5.32
CA ALA A 179 -16.79 3.67 4.20
C ALA A 179 -18.11 2.99 4.62
N ASP A 180 -18.04 1.92 5.43
CA ASP A 180 -19.21 1.20 5.92
C ASP A 180 -20.11 2.07 6.82
N HIS A 181 -19.51 2.93 7.66
CA HIS A 181 -20.26 3.85 8.52
C HIS A 181 -20.96 4.98 7.75
N LEU A 182 -20.59 5.22 6.48
CA LEU A 182 -21.15 6.28 5.65
C LEU A 182 -22.31 5.83 4.77
N ILE A 183 -22.66 4.53 4.75
CA ILE A 183 -23.86 4.04 4.05
C ILE A 183 -25.07 4.23 4.99
N PRO A 184 -25.94 5.22 4.79
CA PRO A 184 -27.21 5.24 5.49
C PRO A 184 -27.99 4.03 4.98
N THR A 185 -28.42 3.17 5.89
CA THR A 185 -29.34 2.07 5.57
C THR A 185 -30.74 2.64 5.31
N ASP A 186 -30.89 3.46 4.27
CA ASP A 186 -32.19 3.72 3.65
C ASP A 186 -32.55 2.50 2.79
N THR A 187 -32.75 1.37 3.47
CA THR A 187 -33.43 0.22 2.87
C THR A 187 -34.85 0.66 2.54
N VAL A 188 -35.12 0.91 1.26
CA VAL A 188 -36.47 1.06 0.73
C VAL A 188 -37.23 -0.22 1.03
N ASN A 189 -38.17 -0.11 1.96
CA ASN A 189 -38.98 -1.23 2.41
C ASN A 189 -40.07 -1.53 1.36
N LEU A 190 -39.77 -2.41 0.39
CA LEU A 190 -40.66 -2.80 -0.72
C LEU A 190 -41.97 -3.50 -0.30
N HIS A 191 -42.16 -3.76 1.00
CA HIS A 191 -43.37 -4.38 1.56
C HIS A 191 -44.39 -3.38 2.12
N ARG A 192 -44.16 -2.07 1.99
CA ARG A 192 -45.13 -1.08 2.46
C ARG A 192 -46.31 -0.99 1.49
N LYS A 193 -47.36 -1.79 1.74
CA LYS A 193 -48.65 -1.63 1.06
C LYS A 193 -49.14 -0.19 1.20
N PRO A 194 -49.59 0.48 0.13
CA PRO A 194 -50.22 1.78 0.25
C PRO A 194 -51.48 1.64 1.10
N ARG A 195 -51.59 2.45 2.16
CA ARG A 195 -52.83 2.57 2.94
C ARG A 195 -53.91 3.12 2.00
N SER A 196 -54.98 2.35 1.80
CA SER A 196 -56.18 2.84 1.15
C SER A 196 -56.78 3.97 1.98
N SER A 197 -56.79 5.18 1.40
CA SER A 197 -57.56 6.30 1.94
C SER A 197 -59.04 6.06 1.67
N ALA A 198 -59.78 5.60 2.68
CA ALA A 198 -61.23 5.69 2.70
C ALA A 198 -61.62 6.94 3.50
N SER A 199 -62.16 7.95 2.82
CA SER A 199 -63.17 8.89 3.34
C SER A 199 -63.29 10.09 2.38
N CYS A 200 -64.45 10.21 1.72
CA CYS A 200 -65.20 11.46 1.77
C CYS A 200 -66.69 11.18 1.52
N CYS A 201 -67.50 11.99 2.17
CA CYS A 201 -68.95 11.91 2.34
C CYS A 201 -69.75 12.01 1.03
#